data_AF-A0A3A9H409-F1
#
_entry.id   AF-A0A3A9H409-F1
#
_cell.length_a   1.000
_cell.length_b   1.000
_cell.length_c   1.000
_cell.angle_alpha   90.00
_cell.angle_beta   90.00
_cell.angle_gamma   90.00
#
_symmetry.space_group_name_H-M   'P 1'
#
loop_
_entity.id
_entity.type
_entity.pdbx_description
1 polymer ?
#
loop_
_entity_poly.entity_id
_entity_poly.type
_entity_poly.pdbx_seq_one_letter_code
_entity_poly.pdbx_strand_id
1 'polypeptide(L)' 'MKCEWRFFIILNNDNEDIVEGKEVAGDGIPVCNDFTVAKYFLSPEELVEWVKKNTSLVLEDGEYHIEGHYLPCNV' A
#
# COMPACT_ATOMS: atom_id res chain seq x y z
N MET A 1 -13.15 -21.47 -1.01
CA MET A 1 -12.81 -20.05 -0.83
C MET A 1 -12.03 -19.61 -2.05
N LYS A 2 -12.42 -18.52 -2.71
CA LYS A 2 -11.58 -17.92 -3.75
C LYS A 2 -10.59 -17.01 -3.03
N CYS A 3 -9.31 -17.15 -3.35
CA CYS A 3 -8.25 -16.29 -2.85
C CYS A 3 -7.53 -15.65 -4.05
N GLU A 4 -7.04 -14.44 -3.86
CA GLU A 4 -6.32 -13.68 -4.87
C GLU A 4 -5.09 -13.01 -4.25
N TRP A 5 -4.10 -12.71 -5.08
CA TRP A 5 -2.96 -11.90 -4.66
C TRP A 5 -3.38 -10.44 -4.54
N ARG A 6 -3.02 -9.83 -3.42
CA ARG A 6 -3.20 -8.42 -3.15
C ARG A 6 -1.86 -7.82 -2.77
N PHE A 7 -1.53 -6.69 -3.39
CA PHE A 7 -0.28 -5.98 -3.18
C PHE A 7 -0.53 -4.71 -2.38
N PHE A 8 0.29 -4.51 -1.34
CA PHE A 8 0.17 -3.41 -0.40
C PHE A 8 1.46 -2.58 -0.39
N ILE A 9 1.33 -1.31 -0.03
CA ILE A 9 2.44 -0.39 0.15
C ILE A 9 2.77 -0.37 1.64
N ILE A 10 3.96 -0.81 2.01
CA ILE A 10 4.44 -0.85 3.39
C ILE A 10 5.53 0.21 3.54
N LEU A 11 5.36 1.15 4.46
CA LEU A 11 6.34 2.19 4.71
C LEU A 11 7.55 1.61 5.45
N ASN A 12 8.74 2.02 5.03
CA ASN A 12 10.00 1.65 5.70
C ASN A 12 10.24 2.56 6.92
N ASN A 13 9.30 2.57 7.84
CA ASN A 13 9.40 3.25 9.13
C ASN A 13 9.49 2.22 10.27
N ASP A 14 9.62 2.67 11.51
CA ASP A 14 9.77 1.76 12.66
C ASP A 14 8.55 0.85 12.91
N ASN A 15 7.38 1.20 12.37
CA ASN A 15 6.12 0.48 12.60
C ASN A 15 5.68 -0.38 11.43
N GLU A 16 6.38 -0.33 10.29
CA GLU A 16 5.97 -0.98 9.03
C GLU A 16 4.51 -0.64 8.64
N ASP A 17 4.17 0.65 8.77
CA ASP A 17 2.81 1.15 8.56
C ASP A 17 2.31 0.87 7.11
N ILE A 18 1.05 0.46 6.98
CA ILE A 18 0.42 0.12 5.70
C ILE A 18 -0.33 1.33 5.15
N VAL A 19 -0.10 1.71 3.90
CA VAL A 19 -0.82 2.84 3.29
C VAL A 19 -2.31 2.54 3.14
N GLU A 20 -3.14 3.41 3.71
CA GLU A 20 -4.60 3.32 3.64
C GLU A 20 -5.16 4.09 2.42
N GLY A 21 -4.47 5.14 1.98
CA GLY A 21 -5.00 6.03 0.96
C GLY A 21 -3.99 7.02 0.41
N LYS A 22 -4.48 7.89 -0.48
CA LYS A 22 -3.65 8.92 -1.12
C LYS A 22 -3.19 9.95 -0.11
N GLU A 23 -2.06 10.58 -0.41
CA GLU A 23 -1.55 11.70 0.38
C GLU A 23 -2.55 12.86 0.43
N VAL A 24 -2.68 13.44 1.61
CA VAL A 24 -3.56 14.57 1.90
C VAL A 24 -2.70 15.78 2.23
N ALA A 25 -2.90 16.88 1.51
CA ALA A 25 -2.14 18.10 1.70
C ALA A 25 -2.33 18.64 3.13
N GLY A 26 -1.25 18.67 3.92
CA GLY A 26 -1.25 19.11 5.32
C GLY A 26 -1.33 17.98 6.35
N ASP A 27 -1.88 16.83 5.98
CA ASP A 27 -2.06 15.66 6.86
C ASP A 27 -1.11 14.50 6.54
N GLY A 28 -0.46 14.53 5.38
CA GLY A 28 0.49 13.50 4.95
C GLY A 28 -0.20 12.25 4.38
N ILE A 29 0.50 11.12 4.43
CA ILE A 29 0.00 9.84 3.89
C ILE A 29 -0.81 9.15 4.98
N PRO A 30 -2.10 8.85 4.74
CA PRO A 30 -2.90 8.10 5.69
C PRO A 30 -2.40 6.66 5.74
N VAL A 31 -2.17 6.18 6.97
CA VAL A 31 -1.66 4.85 7.25
C VAL A 31 -2.57 4.08 8.21
N CYS A 32 -2.48 2.76 8.16
CA CYS A 32 -3.21 1.84 9.01
C CYS A 32 -2.34 0.61 9.32
N ASN A 33 -2.85 -0.27 10.18
CA ASN A 33 -2.22 -1.54 10.53
C ASN A 33 -3.15 -2.73 10.23
N ASP A 34 -4.08 -2.56 9.27
CA ASP A 34 -5.12 -3.54 8.94
C ASP A 34 -5.24 -3.74 7.42
N PHE A 35 -4.89 -4.94 6.95
CA PHE A 35 -4.96 -5.33 5.54
C PHE A 35 -6.39 -5.36 4.96
N THR A 36 -7.43 -5.36 5.80
CA THR A 36 -8.84 -5.29 5.36
C THR A 36 -9.28 -3.87 5.02
N VAL A 37 -8.59 -2.85 5.55
CA VAL A 37 -8.86 -1.42 5.33
C VAL A 37 -7.84 -0.82 4.37
N ALA A 38 -6.60 -1.30 4.43
CA ALA A 38 -5.49 -0.82 3.62
C ALA A 38 -5.78 -0.78 2.12
N LYS A 39 -5.15 0.18 1.45
CA LYS A 39 -5.18 0.25 -0.01
C LYS A 39 -4.41 -0.93 -0.58
N TYR A 40 -5.10 -1.77 -1.35
CA TYR A 40 -4.47 -2.84 -2.11
C TYR A 40 -4.65 -2.68 -3.62
N PHE A 41 -3.83 -3.42 -4.34
CA PHE A 41 -3.79 -3.49 -5.79
C PHE A 41 -3.70 -4.93 -6.24
N LEU A 42 -4.14 -5.21 -7.47
CA LEU A 42 -4.10 -6.57 -8.04
C LEU A 42 -2.78 -6.90 -8.74
N SER A 43 -1.96 -5.88 -8.98
CA SER A 43 -0.65 -6.00 -9.65
C SER A 43 0.35 -5.00 -9.06
N PRO A 44 1.65 -5.34 -8.97
CA PRO A 44 2.68 -4.39 -8.55
C PRO A 44 2.78 -3.17 -9.47
N GLU A 45 2.55 -3.35 -10.78
CA GLU A 45 2.58 -2.27 -11.77
C GLU A 45 1.50 -1.20 -11.48
N GLU A 46 0.28 -1.64 -11.18
CA GLU A 46 -0.84 -0.76 -10.81
C GLU A 46 -0.54 0.02 -9.52
N LEU A 47 0.05 -0.67 -8.53
CA LEU A 47 0.48 -0.07 -7.28
C LEU A 47 1.53 1.03 -7.53
N VAL A 48 2.59 0.73 -8.29
CA VAL A 48 3.67 1.68 -8.58
C VAL A 48 3.15 2.89 -9.35
N GLU A 49 2.26 2.69 -10.33
CA GLU A 49 1.61 3.79 -11.03
C GLU A 49 0.77 4.66 -10.11
N TRP A 50 0.07 4.05 -9.16
CA TRP A 50 -0.76 4.76 -8.20
C TRP A 50 0.10 5.58 -7.24
N VAL A 51 1.18 5.02 -6.68
CA VAL A 51 2.12 5.71 -5.78
C VAL A 51 2.66 6.98 -6.44
N LYS A 52 3.15 6.86 -7.68
CA LYS A 52 3.69 7.99 -8.46
C LYS A 52 2.68 9.12 -8.70
N LYS A 53 1.38 8.80 -8.73
CA LYS A 53 0.31 9.77 -9.01
C LYS A 53 -0.30 10.38 -7.74
N ASN A 54 -0.16 9.72 -6.58
CA ASN A 54 -0.97 10.01 -5.39
C ASN A 54 -0.17 10.29 -4.12
N THR A 55 1.15 10.12 -4.14
CA THR A 55 2.03 10.30 -2.97
C THR A 55 3.37 10.90 -3.39
N SER A 56 4.12 11.45 -2.43
CA SER A 56 5.51 11.84 -2.66
C SER A 56 6.52 10.70 -2.46
N LEU A 57 6.06 9.46 -2.21
CA LEU A 57 6.93 8.31 -1.93
C LEU A 57 7.75 7.88 -3.16
N VAL A 58 9.02 7.58 -2.91
CA VAL A 58 10.01 7.14 -3.87
C VAL A 58 10.51 5.75 -3.49
N LEU A 59 10.27 4.78 -4.39
CA LEU A 59 10.70 3.39 -4.21
C LEU A 59 12.22 3.28 -4.19
N GLU A 60 12.90 4.05 -5.03
CA GLU A 60 14.36 4.03 -5.19
C GLU A 60 15.10 4.53 -3.94
N ASP A 61 14.49 5.46 -3.20
CA ASP A 61 15.01 5.97 -1.92
C ASP A 61 14.71 5.03 -0.75
N GLY A 62 13.99 3.93 -1.00
CA GLY A 62 13.63 2.95 0.01
C GLY A 62 12.67 3.52 1.05
N GLU A 63 11.80 4.47 0.68
CA GLU A 63 10.78 5.00 1.60
C GLU A 63 9.66 3.99 1.87
N TYR A 64 9.48 3.03 0.96
CA TYR A 64 8.51 1.95 1.08
C TYR A 64 8.99 0.68 0.37
N HIS A 65 8.32 -0.43 0.64
CA HIS A 65 8.42 -1.65 -0.13
C HIS A 65 7.02 -2.21 -0.44
N ILE A 66 6.97 -3.17 -1.37
CA ILE A 66 5.72 -3.82 -1.78
C ILE A 66 5.64 -5.19 -1.13
N GLU A 67 4.56 -5.44 -0.42
CA GLU A 67 4.24 -6.78 0.08
C GLU A 67 3.05 -7.39 -0.66
N GLY A 68 3.20 -8.64 -1.08
CA GLY A 68 2.12 -9.43 -1.66
C GLY A 68 1.55 -10.41 -0.64
N HIS A 69 0.24 -10.37 -0.44
CA HIS A 69 -0.48 -11.27 0.44
C HIS A 69 -1.55 -12.06 -0.35
N TYR A 70 -1.66 -13.35 -0.08
CA TYR A 70 -2.67 -14.22 -0.70
C TYR A 70 -3.91 -14.30 0.19
N LEU A 71 -4.91 -13.49 -0.12
CA LEU A 71 -6.05 -13.22 0.77
C LEU A 71 -7.37 -13.72 0.18
N PRO A 72 -8.37 -14.07 1.02
CA PRO A 72 -9.69 -14.47 0.55
C PRO A 72 -10.43 -13.31 -0.13
N CYS A 73 -11.08 -13.58 -1.27
CA CYS A 73 -11.84 -12.59 -2.04
C CYS A 73 -13.08 -12.04 -1.30
N ASN A 74 -13.54 -12.72 -0.24
CA ASN A 74 -14.69 -12.32 0.57
C ASN A 74 -14.21 -11.87 1.95
N VAL A 75 -14.03 -10.57 2.13
CA VAL A 75 -14.05 -9.87 3.42
C VAL A 75 -15.14 -8.80 3.35
#